data_AF-A0A7Z0MX65-F1
#
_entry.id   AF-A0A7Z0MX65-F1
#
_cell.length_a   1.000
_cell.length_b   1.000
_cell.length_c   1.000
_cell.angle_alpha   90.00
_cell.angle_beta   90.00
_cell.angle_gamma   90.00
#
_symmetry.space_group_name_H-M   'P 1'
#
loop_
_entity.id
_entity.type
_entity.pdbx_description
1 polymer ?
#
loop_
_entity_poly.entity_id
_entity_poly.type
_entity_poly.pdbx_seq_one_letter_code
_entity_poly.pdbx_strand_id
1 'polypeptide(L)'
;MQTILSKIRDAANGNRGTLSTGEALIAALVLNRTDWIAEMGYTVAQALDRIGPNWSARLPEISQEYGRQKASAEAEPQPFREPGEQAWN
;
A
#
# COMPACT_ATOMS: atom_id res chain seq x y z
N MET A 1 -13.55 -12.65 4.27
CA MET A 1 -13.54 -11.21 3.95
C MET A 1 -12.10 -10.70 4.09
N GLN A 2 -11.47 -10.22 3.02
CA GLN A 2 -10.12 -9.62 3.11
C GLN A 2 -10.22 -8.20 3.71
N THR A 3 -9.23 -7.78 4.49
CA THR A 3 -9.17 -6.42 5.04
C THR A 3 -8.61 -5.44 3.99
N ILE A 4 -8.91 -4.14 4.15
CA ILE A 4 -8.39 -3.10 3.25
C ILE A 4 -6.84 -3.06 3.25
N LEU A 5 -6.20 -3.41 4.36
CA LEU A 5 -4.74 -3.44 4.48
C LEU A 5 -4.11 -4.55 3.64
N SER A 6 -4.70 -5.75 3.62
CA SER A 6 -4.25 -6.85 2.75
C SER A 6 -4.29 -6.42 1.28
N LYS A 7 -5.39 -5.77 0.87
CA LYS A 7 -5.57 -5.23 -0.47
C LYS A 7 -4.54 -4.15 -0.84
N ILE A 8 -4.23 -3.23 0.10
CA ILE A 8 -3.21 -2.19 -0.10
C ILE A 8 -1.83 -2.83 -0.31
N ARG A 9 -1.49 -3.86 0.48
CA ARG A 9 -0.22 -4.59 0.33
C ARG A 9 -0.12 -5.28 -1.03
N ASP A 10 -1.18 -5.98 -1.46
CA ASP A 10 -1.19 -6.63 -2.76
C ASP A 10 -1.03 -5.61 -3.90
N ALA A 11 -1.70 -4.47 -3.79
CA ALA A 11 -1.58 -3.38 -4.75
C ALA A 11 -0.16 -2.78 -4.80
N ALA A 12 0.51 -2.64 -3.65
CA ALA A 12 1.90 -2.20 -3.57
C ALA A 12 2.86 -3.18 -4.27
N ASN A 13 2.54 -4.48 -4.26
CA ASN A 13 3.29 -5.54 -4.95
C ASN A 13 2.94 -5.69 -6.44
N GLY A 14 2.10 -4.79 -7.00
CA GLY A 14 1.73 -4.80 -8.42
C GLY A 14 0.37 -5.42 -8.75
N ASN A 15 -0.32 -6.00 -7.76
CA ASN A 15 -1.63 -6.66 -7.96
C ASN A 15 -2.79 -5.68 -7.78
N ARG A 16 -2.91 -4.68 -8.67
CA ARG A 16 -3.98 -3.66 -8.60
C ARG A 16 -5.35 -4.15 -9.11
N GLY A 17 -5.38 -5.24 -9.87
CA GLY A 17 -6.57 -5.65 -10.66
C GLY A 17 -7.79 -6.12 -9.87
N THR A 18 -7.67 -6.31 -8.54
CA THR A 18 -8.76 -6.83 -7.69
C THR A 18 -9.45 -5.75 -6.85
N LEU A 19 -9.04 -4.49 -6.98
CA LEU A 19 -9.60 -3.38 -6.20
C LEU A 19 -10.84 -2.80 -6.87
N SER A 20 -11.87 -2.50 -6.07
CA SER A 20 -12.89 -1.56 -6.51
C SER A 20 -12.31 -0.15 -6.65
N THR A 21 -12.95 0.73 -7.42
CA THR A 21 -12.48 2.12 -7.59
C THR A 21 -12.27 2.85 -6.27
N GLY A 22 -13.16 2.65 -5.28
CA GLY A 22 -13.00 3.26 -3.95
C GLY A 22 -11.79 2.72 -3.19
N GLU A 23 -11.56 1.41 -3.26
CA GLU A 23 -10.40 0.77 -2.63
C GLU A 23 -9.09 1.14 -3.32
N ALA A 24 -9.10 1.30 -4.64
CA ALA A 24 -7.97 1.79 -5.42
C ALA A 24 -7.59 3.22 -5.03
N LEU A 25 -8.58 4.10 -4.80
CA LEU A 25 -8.34 5.46 -4.30
C LEU A 25 -7.79 5.46 -2.88
N ILE A 26 -8.31 4.62 -1.98
CA ILE A 26 -7.76 4.46 -0.62
C ILE A 26 -6.31 3.96 -0.68
N ALA A 27 -6.03 2.94 -1.49
CA ALA A 27 -4.68 2.41 -1.66
C ALA A 27 -3.73 3.44 -2.26
N ALA A 28 -4.18 4.20 -3.27
CA ALA A 28 -3.38 5.25 -3.87
C ALA A 28 -3.02 6.35 -2.85
N LEU A 29 -3.97 6.76 -2.01
CA LEU A 29 -3.73 7.76 -0.96
C LEU A 29 -2.76 7.24 0.11
N VAL A 30 -2.93 6.00 0.58
CA VAL A 30 -2.06 5.39 1.60
C VAL A 30 -0.64 5.14 1.07
N LEU A 31 -0.51 4.73 -0.19
CA LEU A 31 0.77 4.47 -0.84
C LEU A 31 1.42 5.74 -1.42
N ASN A 32 0.79 6.91 -1.24
CA ASN A 32 1.20 8.19 -1.83
C ASN A 32 1.41 8.12 -3.37
N ARG A 33 0.54 7.37 -4.06
CA ARG A 33 0.55 7.17 -5.52
C ARG A 33 -0.46 8.11 -6.19
N THR A 34 -0.14 9.40 -6.22
CA THR A 34 -0.97 10.41 -6.91
C THR A 34 -1.11 10.15 -8.40
N ASP A 35 -0.14 9.44 -8.99
CA ASP A 35 -0.19 8.95 -10.37
C ASP A 35 -1.39 8.02 -10.60
N TRP A 36 -1.74 7.14 -9.65
CA TRP A 36 -2.91 6.26 -9.82
C TRP A 36 -4.22 7.04 -9.76
N ILE A 37 -4.26 8.06 -8.90
CA ILE A 37 -5.42 8.93 -8.77
C ILE A 37 -5.65 9.65 -10.10
N ALA A 38 -4.58 10.17 -10.71
CA ALA A 38 -4.61 10.81 -12.02
C ALA A 38 -4.94 9.84 -13.17
N GLU A 39 -4.37 8.63 -13.18
CA GLU A 39 -4.69 7.56 -14.15
C GLU A 39 -6.18 7.20 -14.15
N MET A 40 -6.82 7.23 -12.99
CA MET A 40 -8.26 6.99 -12.85
C MET A 40 -9.12 8.22 -13.21
N GLY A 41 -8.51 9.36 -13.56
CA GLY A 41 -9.20 10.60 -13.92
C GLY A 41 -9.70 11.41 -12.73
N TYR A 42 -9.14 11.18 -11.53
CA TYR A 42 -9.48 11.94 -10.33
C TYR A 42 -8.36 12.90 -9.93
N THR A 43 -8.74 13.97 -9.24
CA THR A 43 -7.83 14.75 -8.38
C THR A 43 -7.81 14.18 -6.97
N VAL A 44 -6.83 14.57 -6.15
CA VAL A 44 -6.78 14.18 -4.73
C VAL A 44 -8.05 14.60 -3.98
N ALA A 45 -8.56 15.81 -4.25
CA ALA A 45 -9.78 16.30 -3.64
C ALA A 45 -11.01 15.45 -4.03
N GLN A 46 -11.15 15.11 -5.31
CA GLN A 46 -12.24 14.24 -5.77
C GLN A 46 -12.09 12.81 -5.24
N ALA A 47 -10.86 12.31 -5.07
CA ALA A 47 -10.61 11.01 -4.46
C ALA A 47 -11.11 10.97 -3.01
N LEU A 48 -10.81 12.02 -2.23
CA LEU A 48 -11.27 12.17 -0.85
C LEU A 48 -12.79 12.25 -0.74
N ASP A 49 -13.43 13.04 -1.62
CA ASP A 49 -14.89 13.12 -1.70
C ASP A 49 -15.50 11.76 -2.06
N ARG A 50 -14.90 11.04 -3.02
CA ARG A 50 -15.40 9.75 -3.53
C ARG A 50 -15.36 8.62 -2.51
N ILE A 51 -14.33 8.57 -1.66
CA ILE A 51 -14.23 7.58 -0.58
C ILE A 51 -15.11 7.96 0.63
N GLY A 52 -15.48 9.23 0.72
CA GLY A 52 -16.37 9.77 1.74
C GLY A 52 -15.70 10.06 3.09
N PRO A 53 -16.40 10.79 3.98
CA PRO A 53 -15.87 11.26 5.26
C PRO A 53 -15.47 10.13 6.22
N ASN A 54 -16.20 9.02 6.20
CA ASN A 54 -15.93 7.89 7.09
C ASN A 54 -14.58 7.20 6.78
N TRP A 55 -14.23 7.08 5.50
CA TRP A 55 -12.96 6.46 5.09
C TRP A 55 -11.80 7.45 5.12
N SER A 56 -12.03 8.70 4.69
CA SER A 56 -11.00 9.74 4.74
C SER A 56 -10.51 10.01 6.17
N ALA A 57 -11.41 10.04 7.17
CA ALA A 57 -11.05 10.17 8.57
C ALA A 57 -10.15 9.03 9.09
N ARG A 58 -10.21 7.84 8.46
CA ARG A 58 -9.43 6.66 8.84
C ARG A 58 -8.12 6.52 8.07
N LEU A 59 -7.87 7.32 7.03
CA LEU A 59 -6.64 7.25 6.26
C LEU A 59 -5.37 7.36 7.13
N PRO A 60 -5.28 8.26 8.13
CA PRO A 60 -4.08 8.34 8.97
C PRO A 60 -3.82 7.07 9.78
N GLU A 61 -4.89 6.42 10.28
CA GLU A 61 -4.81 5.15 11.02
C GLU A 61 -4.32 4.02 10.09
N ILE A 62 -4.92 3.91 8.91
CA ILE A 62 -4.58 2.88 7.92
C ILE A 62 -3.13 3.05 7.42
N SER A 63 -2.69 4.29 7.21
CA SER A 63 -1.32 4.60 6.79
C SER A 63 -0.29 4.21 7.84
N GLN A 64 -0.53 4.54 9.11
CA GLN A 64 0.35 4.13 10.21
C GLN A 64 0.41 2.61 10.34
N GLU A 65 -0.74 1.93 10.26
CA GLU A 65 -0.79 0.47 10.35
C GLU A 65 -0.04 -0.21 9.20
N TYR A 66 -0.22 0.28 7.97
CA TYR A 66 0.55 -0.19 6.82
C TYR A 66 2.06 0.03 7.01
N GLY A 67 2.47 1.20 7.50
CA GLY A 67 3.87 1.50 7.81
C GLY A 67 4.47 0.56 8.86
N ARG A 68 3.74 0.27 9.94
CA ARG A 68 4.15 -0.71 10.97
C ARG A 68 4.32 -2.10 10.38
N GLN A 69 3.37 -2.54 9.56
CA GLN A 69 3.43 -3.85 8.92
C GLN A 69 4.57 -3.97 7.92
N LYS A 70 4.88 -2.90 7.19
CA LYS A 70 6.05 -2.86 6.29
C LYS A 70 7.35 -2.94 7.08
N ALA A 71 7.50 -2.13 8.13
CA ALA A 71 8.69 -2.14 8.98
C ALA A 71 8.91 -3.51 9.66
N SER A 72 7.83 -4.17 10.09
CA SER A 72 7.94 -5.52 10.67
C SER A 72 8.32 -6.59 9.64
N ALA A 73 7.91 -6.43 8.38
CA ALA A 73 8.32 -7.34 7.30
C ALA A 73 9.78 -7.11 6.86
N GLU A 74 10.27 -5.88 7.00
CA GLU A 74 11.64 -5.48 6.67
C GLU A 74 12.62 -5.73 7.83
N ALA A 75 12.10 -5.98 9.04
CA ALA A 75 12.85 -6.36 10.23
C ALA A 75 13.12 -7.87 10.36
N GLU A 76 12.64 -8.70 9.42
CA GLU A 76 13.18 -10.05 9.24
C GLU A 76 14.66 -9.92 8.91
N PRO A 77 15.58 -10.43 9.76
CA PRO A 77 17.00 -10.31 9.50
C PRO A 77 17.29 -11.03 8.18
N GLN A 78 17.74 -10.28 7.18
CA GLN A 78 18.49 -10.86 6.07
C GLN A 78 19.50 -11.81 6.69
N PRO A 79 19.54 -13.11 6.34
CA PRO A 79 20.55 -14.00 6.86
C PRO A 79 21.88 -13.32 6.60
N PHE A 80 22.66 -13.12 7.66
CA PHE A 80 23.98 -12.51 7.58
C PHE A 80 24.76 -13.25 6.49
N ARG A 81 24.90 -12.62 5.32
CA ARG A 81 25.77 -13.12 4.27
C ARG A 81 27.18 -12.82 4.73
N GLU A 82 27.88 -13.86 5.19
CA GLU A 82 29.29 -13.75 5.50
C GLU A 82 30.03 -13.24 4.25
N PRO A 83 30.96 -12.27 4.37
CA PRO A 83 31.82 -11.86 3.28
C PRO A 83 32.77 -13.03 2.93
N GLY A 84 32.29 -13.99 2.15
CA GLY A 84 33.05 -15.21 1.83
C GLY A 84 32.29 -16.27 1.02
N GLU A 85 30.96 -16.31 1.05
CA GLU A 85 30.19 -17.28 0.23
C GLU A 85 30.00 -16.81 -1.22
N GLN A 86 31.12 -16.74 -1.94
CA GLN A 86 31.16 -17.06 -3.35
C GLN A 86 32.06 -18.30 -3.50
N ALA A 87 31.53 -19.46 -3.11
CA ALA A 87 32.05 -20.74 -3.50
C ALA A 87 31.03 -21.39 -4.45
N TRP A 88 31.35 -21.33 -5.74
CA TRP A 88 30.95 -22.24 -6.82
C TRP A 88 29.75 -23.18 -6.56
N ASN A 89 28.65 -22.94 -7.28
CA ASN A 89 28.04 -23.99 -8.11
C ASN A 89 27.19 -23.39 -9.23
#